data_AF-K7FWW2-F1
#
_entry.id   AF-K7FWW2-F1
#
_cell.length_a   1.000
_cell.length_b   1.000
_cell.length_c   1.000
_cell.angle_alpha   90.00
_cell.angle_beta   90.00
_cell.angle_gamma   90.00
#
_symmetry.space_group_name_H-M   'P 1'
#
loop_
_entity.id
_entity.type
_entity.pdbx_description
1 polymer ?
#
loop_
_entity_poly.entity_id
_entity_poly.type
_entity_poly.pdbx_seq_one_letter_code
_entity_poly.pdbx_strand_id
1 'polypeptide(L)'
;VQEKLTKSLAYILSRQDTVQTHIAELEETVKHTEVHGSQAKEEVSQLLRGLGALLEEKQAALLQAIQESQRRAGRSSLQRQIQEHRAMLENSGLVGYAQEVLKETDQPCSFQAAKQLPSRILRATDALQSFRPAQLDLSREMKLLTDLSFIKAPEAPVIDTQRTYAYDQIFLCWRLPQSSPPAWHFTVEYRKSDAKAKALRLWQEYLDTDSVYVLRVKGYNKAGFGEYSEEIYLHTPPAPGEGELPAPGPIPRNLPSFVPSLP
;
A
#
# COMPACT_ATOMS: atom_id res chain seq x y z
N VAL A 1 -32.37 28.00 -59.33
CA VAL A 1 -31.09 28.42 -58.71
C VAL A 1 -31.30 28.89 -57.27
N GLN A 2 -32.21 29.84 -57.03
CA GLN A 2 -32.55 30.37 -55.71
C GLN A 2 -32.89 29.28 -54.67
N GLU A 3 -33.76 28.31 -55.00
CA GLU A 3 -34.15 27.24 -54.07
C GLU A 3 -32.98 26.34 -53.64
N LYS A 4 -32.03 26.05 -54.54
CA LYS A 4 -30.81 25.30 -54.19
C LYS A 4 -29.93 26.11 -53.25
N LEU A 5 -29.82 27.42 -53.47
CA LEU A 5 -29.07 28.33 -52.59
C LEU A 5 -29.70 28.38 -51.19
N THR A 6 -31.03 28.48 -51.11
CA THR A 6 -31.77 28.50 -49.84
C THR A 6 -31.57 27.19 -49.05
N LYS A 7 -31.61 26.04 -49.73
CA LYS A 7 -31.35 24.73 -49.09
C LYS A 7 -29.91 24.62 -48.58
N SER A 8 -28.93 25.07 -49.37
CA SER A 8 -27.52 25.08 -48.95
C SER A 8 -27.28 26.03 -47.77
N LEU A 9 -27.89 27.21 -47.77
CA LEU A 9 -27.80 28.16 -46.65
C LEU A 9 -28.43 27.60 -45.37
N ALA A 10 -29.61 26.98 -45.46
CA ALA A 10 -30.26 26.34 -44.31
C ALA A 10 -29.40 25.21 -43.73
N TYR A 11 -28.77 24.40 -44.58
CA TYR A 11 -27.84 23.34 -44.16
C TYR A 11 -26.60 23.91 -43.45
N ILE A 12 -25.99 24.97 -43.99
CA ILE A 12 -24.82 25.61 -43.37
C ILE A 12 -25.19 26.22 -42.02
N LEU A 13 -26.34 26.89 -41.91
CA LEU A 13 -26.82 27.46 -40.65
C LEU A 13 -27.09 26.37 -39.60
N SER A 14 -27.74 25.27 -40.00
CA SER A 14 -27.93 24.11 -39.13
C SER A 14 -26.59 23.51 -38.66
N ARG A 15 -25.61 23.39 -39.55
CA ARG A 15 -24.26 22.91 -39.19
C ARG A 15 -23.55 23.87 -38.26
N GLN A 16 -23.69 25.17 -38.48
CA GLN A 16 -23.14 26.20 -37.61
C GLN A 16 -23.74 26.11 -36.20
N ASP A 17 -25.05 25.95 -36.10
CA ASP A 17 -25.75 25.77 -34.82
C ASP A 17 -25.22 24.52 -34.08
N THR A 18 -25.11 23.39 -34.77
CA THR A 18 -24.53 22.15 -34.19
C THR A 18 -23.09 22.35 -33.69
N VAL A 19 -22.25 23.05 -34.45
CA VAL A 19 -20.87 23.33 -34.03
C VAL A 19 -20.84 24.25 -32.81
N GLN A 20 -21.73 25.25 -32.74
CA GLN A 20 -21.84 26.12 -31.57
C GLN A 20 -22.27 25.35 -30.32
N THR A 21 -23.23 24.41 -30.45
CA THR A 21 -23.62 23.53 -29.35
C THR A 21 -22.44 22.67 -28.87
N HIS A 22 -21.72 22.00 -29.78
CA HIS A 22 -20.56 21.19 -29.39
C HIS A 22 -19.46 22.02 -28.72
N ILE A 23 -19.22 23.27 -29.14
CA ILE A 23 -18.26 24.15 -28.48
C ILE A 23 -18.71 24.42 -27.04
N ALA A 24 -19.98 24.75 -26.82
CA ALA A 24 -20.50 25.01 -25.47
C ALA A 24 -20.37 23.78 -24.55
N GLU A 25 -20.69 22.58 -25.05
CA GLU A 25 -20.52 21.32 -24.31
C GLU A 25 -19.05 21.04 -23.96
N LEU A 26 -18.13 21.30 -24.90
CA LEU A 26 -16.69 21.15 -24.65
C LEU A 26 -16.20 22.16 -23.60
N GLU A 27 -16.65 23.41 -23.66
CA GLU A 27 -16.30 24.43 -22.66
C GLU A 27 -16.81 24.06 -21.26
N GLU A 28 -18.01 23.48 -21.15
CA GLU A 28 -18.53 22.96 -19.89
C GLU A 28 -17.71 21.77 -19.38
N THR A 29 -17.37 20.83 -20.26
CA THR A 29 -16.53 19.67 -19.94
C THR A 29 -15.14 20.10 -19.43
N VAL A 30 -14.55 21.14 -20.04
CA VAL A 30 -13.29 21.73 -19.60
C VAL A 30 -13.42 22.29 -18.18
N LYS A 31 -14.43 23.13 -17.92
CA LYS A 31 -14.68 23.70 -16.59
C LYS A 31 -14.88 22.62 -15.53
N HIS A 32 -15.66 21.59 -15.83
CA HIS A 32 -15.88 20.47 -14.92
C HIS A 32 -14.56 19.73 -14.62
N THR A 33 -13.75 19.48 -15.63
CA THR A 33 -12.45 18.81 -15.49
C THR A 33 -11.47 19.63 -14.65
N GLU A 34 -11.47 20.96 -14.79
CA GLU A 34 -10.64 21.87 -13.98
C GLU A 34 -11.06 21.86 -12.50
N VAL A 35 -12.36 21.89 -12.22
CA VAL A 35 -12.90 21.81 -10.85
C VAL A 35 -12.57 20.46 -10.22
N HIS A 36 -12.82 19.37 -10.95
CA HIS A 36 -12.49 18.01 -10.49
C HIS A 36 -10.99 17.85 -10.24
N GLY A 37 -10.13 18.39 -11.12
CA GLY A 37 -8.68 18.38 -10.92
C GLY A 37 -8.25 19.17 -9.68
N SER A 38 -8.90 20.30 -9.42
CA SER A 38 -8.66 21.12 -8.22
C SER A 38 -9.09 20.41 -6.94
N GLN A 39 -10.23 19.74 -6.96
CA GLN A 39 -10.74 18.93 -5.83
C GLN A 39 -9.80 17.75 -5.54
N ALA A 40 -9.40 16.99 -6.57
CA ALA A 40 -8.47 15.87 -6.39
C ALA A 40 -7.12 16.31 -5.79
N LYS A 41 -6.62 17.50 -6.18
CA LYS A 41 -5.40 18.08 -5.59
C LYS A 41 -5.60 18.41 -4.10
N GLU A 42 -6.74 18.97 -3.73
CA GLU A 42 -7.03 19.30 -2.33
C GLU A 42 -7.19 18.02 -1.49
N GLU A 43 -7.86 16.99 -2.00
CA GLU A 43 -7.99 15.69 -1.33
C GLU A 43 -6.63 15.05 -1.05
N VAL A 44 -5.74 15.02 -2.04
CA VAL A 44 -4.36 14.52 -1.85
C VAL A 44 -3.63 15.35 -0.80
N SER A 45 -3.78 16.68 -0.84
CA SER A 45 -3.17 17.56 0.15
C SER A 45 -3.70 17.30 1.57
N GLN A 46 -4.98 17.02 1.73
CA GLN A 46 -5.59 16.65 3.01
C GLN A 46 -5.06 15.32 3.54
N LEU A 47 -4.97 14.29 2.68
CA LEU A 47 -4.44 12.98 3.07
C LEU A 47 -2.96 13.07 3.51
N LEU A 48 -2.14 13.82 2.78
CA LEU A 48 -0.73 14.04 3.14
C LEU A 48 -0.58 14.85 4.44
N ARG A 49 -1.42 15.87 4.67
CA ARG A 49 -1.49 16.57 5.97
C ARG A 49 -1.84 15.61 7.10
N GLY A 50 -2.77 14.68 6.88
CA GLY A 50 -3.14 13.64 7.83
C GLY A 50 -1.97 12.71 8.17
N LEU A 51 -1.22 12.24 7.17
CA LEU A 51 -0.01 11.43 7.38
C LEU A 51 1.06 12.19 8.19
N GLY A 52 1.26 13.47 7.89
CA GLY A 52 2.15 14.34 8.67
C GLY A 52 1.71 14.48 10.13
N ALA A 53 0.42 14.70 10.38
CA ALA A 53 -0.12 14.81 11.73
C ALA A 53 0.09 13.53 12.56
N LEU A 54 -0.07 12.35 11.95
CA LEU A 54 0.20 11.07 12.62
C LEU A 54 1.69 10.92 12.98
N LEU A 55 2.60 11.37 12.12
CA LEU A 55 4.05 11.35 12.42
C LEU A 55 4.40 12.29 13.57
N GLU A 56 3.84 13.50 13.59
CA GLU A 56 4.00 14.46 14.69
C GLU A 56 3.46 13.90 16.02
N GLU A 57 2.31 13.23 16.00
CA GLU A 57 1.76 12.56 17.19
C GLU A 57 2.72 11.47 17.71
N LYS A 58 3.27 10.64 16.82
CA LYS A 58 4.26 9.63 17.20
C LYS A 58 5.54 10.25 17.75
N GLN A 59 6.03 11.33 17.14
CA GLN A 59 7.18 12.07 17.66
C GLN A 59 6.93 12.61 19.06
N ALA A 60 5.78 13.26 19.29
CA ALA A 60 5.40 13.78 20.59
C ALA A 60 5.33 12.66 21.65
N ALA A 61 4.73 11.53 21.32
CA ALA A 61 4.64 10.37 22.21
C ALA A 61 6.03 9.80 22.56
N LEU A 62 6.94 9.70 21.58
CA LEU A 62 8.31 9.23 21.82
C LEU A 62 9.10 10.19 22.74
N LEU A 63 8.98 11.49 22.51
CA LEU A 63 9.64 12.50 23.36
C LEU A 63 9.12 12.43 24.80
N GLN A 64 7.80 12.31 24.99
CA GLN A 64 7.21 12.13 26.31
C GLN A 64 7.71 10.85 26.99
N ALA A 65 7.80 9.73 26.27
CA ALA A 65 8.31 8.47 26.80
C ALA A 65 9.78 8.59 27.26
N ILE A 66 10.62 9.27 26.47
CA ILE A 66 12.02 9.54 26.83
C ILE A 66 12.10 10.41 28.08
N GLN A 67 11.36 11.52 28.13
CA GLN A 67 11.33 12.42 29.29
C GLN A 67 10.89 11.70 30.57
N GLU A 68 9.83 10.90 30.50
CA GLU A 68 9.34 10.16 31.66
C GLU A 68 10.35 9.10 32.13
N SER A 69 11.06 8.43 31.20
CA SER A 69 12.11 7.48 31.56
C SER A 69 13.29 8.16 32.29
N GLN A 70 13.74 9.31 31.79
CA GLN A 70 14.80 10.11 32.41
C GLN A 70 14.37 10.63 33.79
N ARG A 71 13.12 11.10 33.91
CA ARG A 71 12.56 11.60 35.17
C ARG A 71 12.48 10.50 36.22
N ARG A 72 12.07 9.28 35.84
CA ARG A 72 12.07 8.11 36.75
C ARG A 72 13.48 7.72 37.17
N ALA A 73 14.43 7.65 36.23
CA ALA A 73 15.82 7.33 36.53
C ALA A 73 16.43 8.36 37.50
N GLY A 74 16.29 9.66 37.22
CA GLY A 74 16.77 10.74 38.10
C GLY A 74 16.10 10.71 39.48
N ARG A 75 14.78 10.50 39.55
CA ARG A 75 14.04 10.39 40.81
C ARG A 75 14.51 9.20 41.66
N SER A 76 14.76 8.05 41.03
CA SER A 76 15.27 6.86 41.72
C SER A 76 16.66 7.08 42.32
N SER A 77 17.55 7.77 41.58
CA SER A 77 18.89 8.14 42.06
C SER A 77 18.83 9.08 43.27
N LEU A 78 18.01 10.13 43.18
CA LEU A 78 17.80 11.08 44.29
C LEU A 78 17.19 10.41 45.52
N GLN A 79 16.20 9.52 45.35
CA GLN A 79 15.63 8.77 46.47
C GLN A 79 16.67 7.87 47.14
N ARG A 80 17.54 7.21 46.37
CA ARG A 80 18.63 6.40 46.91
C ARG A 80 19.60 7.26 47.74
N GLN A 81 20.00 8.42 47.23
CA GLN A 81 20.86 9.35 47.98
C GLN A 81 20.22 9.79 49.30
N ILE A 82 18.93 10.16 49.28
CA ILE A 82 18.20 10.52 50.50
C ILE A 82 18.21 9.38 51.52
N GLN A 83 18.00 8.14 51.07
CA GLN A 83 17.99 6.97 51.95
C GLN A 83 19.38 6.68 52.53
N GLU A 84 20.44 6.83 51.75
CA GLU A 84 21.82 6.71 52.22
C GLU A 84 22.18 7.78 53.26
N HIS A 85 21.73 9.03 53.06
CA HIS A 85 21.92 10.11 54.04
C HIS A 85 21.12 9.89 55.33
N ARG A 86 19.89 9.39 55.25
CA ARG A 86 19.09 9.00 56.42
C ARG A 86 19.77 7.87 57.21
N ALA A 87 20.24 6.83 56.53
CA ALA A 87 20.99 5.75 57.16
C ALA A 87 22.28 6.25 57.80
N MET A 88 22.96 7.25 57.22
CA MET A 88 24.13 7.87 57.86
C MET A 88 23.78 8.67 59.11
N LEU A 89 22.63 9.36 59.15
CA LEU A 89 22.17 10.05 60.36
C LEU A 89 21.79 9.06 61.46
N GLU A 90 21.11 7.98 61.13
CA GLU A 90 20.82 6.86 62.07
C GLU A 90 22.12 6.25 62.60
N ASN A 91 23.11 6.06 61.72
CA ASN A 91 24.44 5.59 62.10
C ASN A 91 25.29 6.66 62.83
N SER A 92 24.96 7.95 62.75
CA SER A 92 25.62 8.99 63.55
C SER A 92 25.14 8.98 65.00
N GLY A 93 23.92 8.49 65.26
CA GLY A 93 23.49 8.09 66.62
C GLY A 93 24.35 6.95 67.17
N LEU A 94 24.82 6.06 66.28
CA LEU A 94 25.83 5.03 66.56
C LEU A 94 27.23 5.62 66.76
N VAL A 95 27.55 6.81 66.24
CA VAL A 95 28.80 7.54 66.53
C VAL A 95 28.72 8.24 67.88
N GLY A 96 27.55 8.77 68.28
CA GLY A 96 27.31 9.23 69.66
C GLY A 96 27.39 8.06 70.67
N TYR A 97 26.82 6.90 70.31
CA TYR A 97 26.99 5.64 71.04
C TYR A 97 28.44 5.16 71.03
N ALA A 98 29.13 5.21 69.87
CA ALA A 98 30.53 4.82 69.74
C ALA A 98 31.50 5.82 70.39
N GLN A 99 31.13 7.09 70.56
CA GLN A 99 31.89 8.07 71.35
C GLN A 99 31.77 7.78 72.85
N GLU A 100 30.62 7.27 73.32
CA GLU A 100 30.51 6.70 74.66
C GLU A 100 31.30 5.38 74.79
N VAL A 101 31.33 4.54 73.76
CA VAL A 101 32.17 3.32 73.70
C VAL A 101 33.66 3.63 73.50
N LEU A 102 34.06 4.76 72.90
CA LEU A 102 35.46 5.18 72.73
C LEU A 102 36.07 5.77 74.01
N LYS A 103 35.26 5.97 75.06
CA LYS A 103 35.80 6.04 76.43
C LYS A 103 36.30 4.67 76.89
N GLU A 104 35.87 3.58 76.24
CA GLU A 104 36.46 2.25 76.40
C GLU A 104 37.59 2.02 75.40
N THR A 105 38.69 1.54 75.96
CA THR A 105 40.01 1.47 75.34
C THR A 105 40.21 0.11 74.68
N ASP A 106 39.53 -0.18 73.56
CA ASP A 106 39.89 -1.36 72.78
C ASP A 106 39.81 -1.18 71.26
N GLN A 107 40.86 -1.65 70.59
CA GLN A 107 41.21 -1.48 69.18
C GLN A 107 40.30 -2.14 68.10
N PRO A 108 39.32 -3.04 68.37
CA PRO A 108 38.55 -3.74 67.33
C PRO A 108 37.50 -2.92 66.55
N CYS A 109 36.92 -1.87 67.13
CA CYS A 109 35.73 -1.18 66.56
C CYS A 109 36.01 -0.31 65.33
N SER A 110 37.22 0.25 65.17
CA SER A 110 37.56 1.10 64.01
C SER A 110 37.69 0.29 62.71
N PHE A 111 38.15 -0.96 62.82
CA PHE A 111 38.24 -1.90 61.71
C PHE A 111 36.87 -2.27 61.13
N GLN A 112 35.83 -2.30 61.96
CA GLN A 112 34.49 -2.72 61.57
C GLN A 112 33.75 -1.66 60.74
N ALA A 113 34.02 -0.38 61.01
CA ALA A 113 33.55 0.75 60.18
C ALA A 113 34.27 0.80 58.82
N ALA A 114 35.58 0.58 58.81
CA ALA A 114 36.38 0.52 57.58
C ALA A 114 35.94 -0.64 56.65
N LYS A 115 35.45 -1.75 57.21
CA LYS A 115 34.98 -2.92 56.43
C LYS A 115 33.76 -2.63 55.54
N GLN A 116 32.94 -1.62 55.87
CA GLN A 116 31.69 -1.33 55.15
C GLN A 116 31.90 -0.43 53.92
N LEU A 117 33.01 0.32 53.88
CA LEU A 117 33.33 1.29 52.81
C LEU A 117 33.42 0.69 51.39
N PRO A 118 34.10 -0.45 51.15
CA PRO A 118 34.20 -1.03 49.81
C PRO A 118 32.84 -1.39 49.21
N SER A 119 31.91 -1.91 50.02
CA SER A 119 30.56 -2.26 49.56
C SER A 119 29.72 -1.05 49.15
N ARG A 120 29.95 0.10 49.79
CA ARG A 120 29.27 1.36 49.47
C ARG A 120 29.81 1.98 48.19
N ILE A 121 31.12 1.89 47.97
CA ILE A 121 31.76 2.33 46.71
C ILE A 121 31.24 1.48 45.55
N LEU A 122 31.26 0.15 45.67
CA LEU A 122 30.77 -0.75 44.63
C LEU A 122 29.30 -0.44 44.25
N ARG A 123 28.44 -0.21 45.25
CA ARG A 123 27.02 0.12 45.03
C ARG A 123 26.82 1.50 44.37
N ALA A 124 27.71 2.46 44.64
CA ALA A 124 27.71 3.76 43.96
C ALA A 124 28.20 3.64 42.51
N THR A 125 29.21 2.81 42.25
CA THR A 125 29.72 2.54 40.90
C THR A 125 28.69 1.80 40.05
N ASP A 126 27.97 0.83 40.62
CA ASP A 126 26.90 0.09 39.94
C ASP A 126 25.73 1.01 39.55
N ALA A 127 25.36 1.94 40.44
CA ALA A 127 24.33 2.94 40.16
C ALA A 127 24.70 3.88 39.00
N LEU A 128 25.99 4.24 38.87
CA LEU A 128 26.51 5.03 37.74
C LEU A 128 26.50 4.23 36.42
N GLN A 129 26.72 2.92 36.46
CA GLN A 129 26.65 2.05 35.28
C GLN A 129 25.21 1.80 34.78
N SER A 130 24.20 1.98 35.65
CA SER A 130 22.79 1.84 35.29
C SER A 130 22.25 2.97 34.40
N PHE A 131 22.97 4.10 34.31
CA PHE A 131 22.53 5.24 33.51
C PHE A 131 22.97 5.06 32.05
N ARG A 132 22.14 4.38 31.26
CA ARG A 132 22.27 4.36 29.80
C ARG A 132 21.19 5.23 29.17
N PRO A 133 21.52 6.21 28.32
CA PRO A 133 20.51 6.92 27.55
C PRO A 133 19.80 5.93 26.62
N ALA A 134 18.48 6.10 26.47
CA ALA A 134 17.70 5.30 25.54
C ALA A 134 18.26 5.49 24.12
N GLN A 135 18.70 4.41 23.49
CA GLN A 135 19.06 4.40 22.07
C GLN A 135 17.81 4.06 21.27
N LEU A 136 17.46 4.95 20.34
CA LEU A 136 16.28 4.81 19.49
C LEU A 136 16.76 4.62 18.06
N ASP A 137 16.41 3.48 17.45
CA ASP A 137 16.70 3.20 16.04
C ASP A 137 15.44 3.44 15.22
N LEU A 138 15.53 4.36 14.26
CA LEU A 138 14.45 4.75 13.34
C LEU A 138 14.77 4.33 11.89
N SER A 139 15.81 3.53 11.68
CA SER A 139 16.32 3.20 10.34
C SER A 139 15.28 2.46 9.50
N ARG A 140 14.49 1.57 10.13
CA ARG A 140 13.41 0.83 9.47
C ARG A 140 12.27 1.73 9.07
N GLU A 141 11.82 2.61 9.96
CA GLU A 141 10.71 3.52 9.75
C GLU A 141 11.04 4.54 8.66
N MET A 142 12.28 5.06 8.67
CA MET A 142 12.77 5.93 7.62
C MET A 142 12.77 5.25 6.25
N LYS A 143 13.16 3.97 6.19
CA LYS A 143 13.10 3.19 4.96
C LYS A 143 11.66 3.03 4.46
N LEU A 144 10.72 2.69 5.35
CA LEU A 144 9.30 2.56 4.99
C LEU A 144 8.72 3.87 4.45
N LEU A 145 9.08 5.02 5.03
CA LEU A 145 8.66 6.33 4.55
C LEU A 145 9.28 6.67 3.19
N THR A 146 10.52 6.27 2.96
CA THR A 146 11.22 6.49 1.68
C THR A 146 10.64 5.63 0.56
N ASP A 147 10.23 4.39 0.88
CA ASP A 147 9.68 3.43 -0.06
C ASP A 147 8.18 3.66 -0.39
N LEU A 148 7.57 4.74 0.12
CA LEU A 148 6.17 5.07 -0.16
C LEU A 148 5.95 5.36 -1.65
N SER A 149 5.11 4.54 -2.29
CA SER A 149 4.64 4.75 -3.66
C SER A 149 3.13 4.93 -3.69
N PHE A 150 2.70 6.13 -4.12
CA PHE A 150 1.29 6.52 -4.23
C PHE A 150 0.66 6.20 -5.59
N ILE A 151 1.49 5.92 -6.61
CA ILE A 151 1.02 5.58 -7.96
C ILE A 151 1.55 4.19 -8.29
N LYS A 152 0.62 3.24 -8.46
CA LYS A 152 0.94 1.85 -8.74
C LYS A 152 0.32 1.43 -10.07
N ALA A 153 1.07 0.65 -10.84
CA ALA A 153 0.56 0.01 -12.03
C ALA A 153 -0.56 -0.98 -11.65
N PRO A 154 -1.49 -1.32 -12.56
CA PRO A 154 -2.51 -2.32 -12.30
C PRO A 154 -1.86 -3.67 -11.98
N GLU A 155 -2.44 -4.43 -11.07
CA GLU A 155 -2.02 -5.81 -10.85
C GLU A 155 -2.36 -6.69 -12.07
N ALA A 156 -1.78 -7.88 -12.12
CA ALA A 156 -2.06 -8.85 -13.18
C ALA A 156 -3.57 -9.16 -13.26
N PRO A 157 -4.22 -8.95 -14.42
CA PRO A 157 -5.60 -9.36 -14.62
C PRO A 157 -5.75 -10.88 -14.48
N VAL A 158 -6.90 -11.32 -13.98
CA VAL A 158 -7.24 -12.74 -13.88
C VAL A 158 -8.22 -13.09 -14.99
N ILE A 159 -7.82 -13.99 -15.88
CA ILE A 159 -8.68 -14.48 -16.96
C ILE A 159 -9.72 -15.44 -16.38
N ASP A 160 -10.99 -15.16 -16.64
CA ASP A 160 -12.10 -16.03 -16.28
C ASP A 160 -12.21 -17.14 -17.32
N THR A 161 -11.64 -18.30 -16.99
CA THR A 161 -11.62 -19.48 -17.87
C THR A 161 -13.00 -20.10 -18.07
N GLN A 162 -13.99 -19.79 -17.22
CA GLN A 162 -15.36 -20.31 -17.39
C GLN A 162 -16.15 -19.49 -18.41
N ARG A 163 -15.78 -18.23 -18.62
CA ARG A 163 -16.43 -17.30 -19.56
C ARG A 163 -15.60 -17.05 -20.81
N THR A 164 -14.41 -17.63 -20.88
CA THR A 164 -13.51 -17.56 -22.03
C THR A 164 -13.65 -18.81 -22.87
N TYR A 165 -13.83 -18.67 -24.18
CA TYR A 165 -13.95 -19.79 -25.11
C TYR A 165 -13.50 -19.39 -26.52
N ALA A 166 -13.17 -20.39 -27.34
CA ALA A 166 -12.69 -20.21 -28.71
C ALA A 166 -13.44 -21.15 -29.66
N TYR A 167 -14.03 -20.58 -30.71
CA TYR A 167 -14.60 -21.31 -31.85
C TYR A 167 -14.01 -20.74 -33.15
N ASP A 168 -14.83 -20.06 -33.95
CA ASP A 168 -14.43 -19.21 -35.08
C ASP A 168 -13.89 -17.84 -34.62
N GLN A 169 -14.26 -17.43 -33.40
CA GLN A 169 -13.77 -16.25 -32.70
C GLN A 169 -13.33 -16.60 -31.27
N ILE A 170 -12.41 -15.81 -30.70
CA ILE A 170 -12.03 -15.93 -29.28
C ILE A 170 -12.83 -14.91 -28.48
N PHE A 171 -13.61 -15.40 -27.54
CA PHE A 171 -14.23 -14.58 -26.49
C PHE A 171 -13.37 -14.68 -25.24
N LEU A 172 -12.76 -13.56 -24.84
CA LEU A 172 -11.86 -13.49 -23.70
C LEU A 172 -12.48 -12.62 -22.60
N CYS A 173 -12.62 -13.20 -21.41
CA CYS A 173 -13.19 -12.53 -20.24
C CYS A 173 -12.12 -12.45 -19.13
N TRP A 174 -11.91 -11.27 -18.55
CA TRP A 174 -10.98 -11.10 -17.44
C TRP A 174 -11.52 -10.10 -16.41
N ARG A 175 -10.92 -10.14 -15.22
CA ARG A 175 -11.22 -9.23 -14.11
C ARG A 175 -9.94 -8.81 -13.41
N LEU A 176 -9.90 -7.57 -12.93
CA LEU A 176 -8.80 -7.08 -12.12
C LEU A 176 -9.02 -7.46 -10.64
N PRO A 177 -7.98 -7.79 -9.86
CA PRO A 177 -8.10 -7.96 -8.42
C PRO A 177 -8.73 -6.73 -7.75
N GLN A 178 -9.57 -6.94 -6.72
CA GLN A 178 -10.28 -5.83 -6.05
C GLN A 178 -9.33 -4.85 -5.33
N SER A 179 -8.17 -5.32 -4.90
CA SER A 179 -7.11 -4.50 -4.29
C SER A 179 -6.31 -3.69 -5.31
N SER A 180 -6.43 -4.01 -6.60
CA SER A 180 -5.61 -3.41 -7.64
C SER A 180 -6.06 -1.98 -7.93
N PRO A 181 -5.11 -1.07 -8.21
CA PRO A 181 -5.41 0.19 -8.88
C PRO A 181 -6.15 -0.07 -10.21
N PRO A 182 -7.06 0.81 -10.63
CA PRO A 182 -7.79 0.63 -11.89
C PRO A 182 -6.85 0.71 -13.10
N ALA A 183 -7.17 -0.08 -14.13
CA ALA A 183 -6.57 0.01 -15.44
C ALA A 183 -7.44 0.88 -16.36
N TRP A 184 -6.80 1.74 -17.16
CA TRP A 184 -7.47 2.56 -18.16
C TRP A 184 -7.67 1.79 -19.48
N HIS A 185 -6.67 0.96 -19.82
CA HIS A 185 -6.67 0.16 -21.03
C HIS A 185 -6.10 -1.23 -20.73
N PHE A 186 -6.47 -2.20 -21.55
CA PHE A 186 -5.92 -3.55 -21.52
C PHE A 186 -5.28 -3.89 -22.86
N THR A 187 -4.19 -4.64 -22.81
CA THR A 187 -3.53 -5.19 -23.99
C THR A 187 -3.57 -6.70 -23.89
N VAL A 188 -4.09 -7.34 -24.94
CA VAL A 188 -4.12 -8.80 -25.08
C VAL A 188 -2.99 -9.19 -26.00
N GLU A 189 -2.18 -10.15 -25.57
CA GLU A 189 -1.20 -10.83 -26.41
C GLU A 189 -1.64 -12.27 -26.61
N TYR A 190 -1.58 -12.72 -27.86
CA TYR A 190 -1.86 -14.09 -28.22
C TYR A 190 -0.78 -14.64 -29.15
N ARG A 191 -0.54 -15.94 -29.07
CA ARG A 191 0.36 -16.68 -29.97
C ARG A 191 -0.21 -18.06 -30.26
N LYS A 192 -0.03 -18.56 -31.47
CA LYS A 192 -0.30 -19.96 -31.79
C LYS A 192 0.81 -20.84 -31.17
N SER A 193 0.42 -21.87 -30.42
CA SER A 193 1.32 -22.88 -29.87
C SER A 193 1.59 -23.91 -30.96
N ASP A 194 2.62 -23.65 -31.78
CA ASP A 194 2.99 -24.55 -32.86
C ASP A 194 3.96 -25.62 -32.35
N ALA A 195 3.54 -26.89 -32.35
CA ALA A 195 4.40 -28.00 -31.93
C ALA A 195 5.51 -28.33 -32.97
N LYS A 196 5.45 -27.77 -34.18
CA LYS A 196 6.36 -28.14 -35.29
C LYS A 196 7.10 -26.99 -35.98
N ALA A 197 6.84 -25.72 -35.69
CA ALA A 197 7.47 -24.61 -36.42
C ALA A 197 8.63 -23.94 -35.66
N LYS A 198 9.84 -24.04 -36.23
CA LYS A 198 11.02 -23.23 -35.88
C LYS A 198 11.02 -21.83 -36.54
N ALA A 199 9.87 -21.34 -37.04
CA ALA A 199 9.84 -20.14 -37.88
C ALA A 199 8.76 -19.13 -37.44
N LEU A 200 9.26 -17.91 -37.20
CA LEU A 200 8.65 -16.58 -37.25
C LEU A 200 7.14 -16.43 -36.95
N ARG A 201 6.93 -15.77 -35.81
CA ARG A 201 5.69 -15.17 -35.32
C ARG A 201 5.10 -14.19 -36.35
N LEU A 202 4.07 -14.61 -37.08
CA LEU A 202 3.21 -13.69 -37.83
C LEU A 202 1.83 -13.61 -37.17
N TRP A 203 1.35 -12.39 -36.98
CA TRP A 203 0.00 -12.09 -36.54
C TRP A 203 -0.97 -12.50 -37.65
N GLN A 204 -1.98 -13.32 -37.33
CA GLN A 204 -2.97 -13.80 -38.29
C GLN A 204 -4.37 -13.39 -37.81
N GLU A 205 -5.15 -12.77 -38.70
CA GLU A 205 -6.52 -12.27 -38.42
C GLU A 205 -7.56 -13.39 -38.28
N TYR A 206 -7.24 -14.59 -38.79
CA TYR A 206 -8.14 -15.74 -38.78
C TYR A 206 -7.58 -16.83 -37.87
N LEU A 207 -8.45 -17.41 -37.04
CA LEU A 207 -8.10 -18.56 -36.21
C LEU A 207 -8.02 -19.81 -37.09
N ASP A 208 -6.91 -20.52 -36.98
CA ASP A 208 -6.76 -21.85 -37.55
C ASP A 208 -7.60 -22.83 -36.73
N THR A 209 -8.26 -23.76 -37.43
CA THR A 209 -8.96 -24.87 -36.78
C THR A 209 -7.95 -25.88 -36.22
N ASP A 210 -8.37 -26.65 -35.22
CA ASP A 210 -7.54 -27.66 -34.56
C ASP A 210 -6.19 -27.11 -34.05
N SER A 211 -6.21 -25.89 -33.50
CA SER A 211 -5.01 -25.16 -33.10
C SER A 211 -5.10 -24.69 -31.64
N VAL A 212 -3.95 -24.64 -30.99
CA VAL A 212 -3.84 -24.17 -29.60
C VAL A 212 -3.32 -22.75 -29.60
N TYR A 213 -4.06 -21.83 -28.99
CA TYR A 213 -3.68 -20.44 -28.79
C TYR A 213 -3.30 -20.22 -27.33
N VAL A 214 -2.18 -19.54 -27.11
CA VAL A 214 -1.76 -19.08 -25.79
C VAL A 214 -2.06 -17.60 -25.68
N LEU A 215 -2.82 -17.19 -24.68
CA LEU A 215 -3.25 -15.82 -24.48
C LEU A 215 -2.87 -15.31 -23.09
N ARG A 216 -2.55 -14.02 -23.02
CA ARG A 216 -2.32 -13.29 -21.77
C ARG A 216 -2.77 -11.84 -21.90
N VAL A 217 -3.15 -11.23 -20.78
CA VAL A 217 -3.66 -9.86 -20.72
C VAL A 217 -2.87 -9.06 -19.70
N LYS A 218 -2.61 -7.78 -19.98
CA LYS A 218 -2.07 -6.84 -18.98
C LYS A 218 -2.84 -5.52 -18.98
N GLY A 219 -2.89 -4.87 -17.82
CA GLY A 219 -3.48 -3.55 -17.65
C GLY A 219 -2.46 -2.42 -17.81
N TYR A 220 -2.94 -1.23 -18.17
CA TYR A 220 -2.15 0.00 -18.23
C TYR A 220 -2.88 1.15 -17.52
N ASN A 221 -2.14 1.93 -16.73
CA ASN A 221 -2.62 3.20 -16.15
C ASN A 221 -1.50 4.26 -16.13
N LYS A 222 -1.67 5.33 -15.34
CA LYS A 222 -0.67 6.41 -15.22
C LYS A 222 0.73 5.94 -14.78
N ALA A 223 0.83 4.88 -13.99
CA ALA A 223 2.11 4.30 -13.55
C ALA A 223 2.77 3.41 -14.63
N GLY A 224 2.10 3.20 -15.76
CA GLY A 224 2.58 2.36 -16.85
C GLY A 224 1.86 1.02 -16.92
N PHE A 225 2.55 0.03 -17.50
CA PHE A 225 2.04 -1.32 -17.64
C PHE A 225 2.18 -2.12 -16.35
N GLY A 226 1.13 -2.86 -16.02
CA GLY A 226 1.15 -3.90 -15.00
C GLY A 226 1.78 -5.20 -15.52
N GLU A 227 1.85 -6.17 -14.60
CA GLU A 227 2.24 -7.54 -14.94
C GLU A 227 1.20 -8.21 -15.84
N TYR A 228 1.63 -9.22 -16.59
CA TYR A 228 0.71 -10.05 -17.38
C TYR A 228 -0.06 -11.02 -16.48
N SER A 229 -1.28 -11.34 -16.90
CA SER A 229 -2.04 -12.49 -16.40
C SER A 229 -1.25 -13.78 -16.58
N GLU A 230 -1.67 -14.82 -15.87
CA GLU A 230 -1.28 -16.18 -16.23
C GLU A 230 -1.66 -16.47 -17.69
N GLU A 231 -0.80 -17.25 -18.36
CA GLU A 231 -1.05 -17.69 -19.72
C GLU A 231 -2.15 -18.75 -19.71
N ILE A 232 -3.18 -18.57 -20.55
CA ILE A 232 -4.20 -19.59 -20.78
C ILE A 232 -4.04 -20.22 -22.16
N TYR A 233 -4.48 -21.46 -22.26
CA TYR A 233 -4.42 -22.25 -23.49
C TYR A 233 -5.86 -22.47 -23.98
N LEU A 234 -6.17 -21.97 -25.17
CA LEU A 234 -7.47 -22.15 -25.82
C LEU A 234 -7.31 -23.04 -27.04
N HIS A 235 -8.21 -24.02 -27.15
CA HIS A 235 -8.27 -24.93 -28.27
C HIS A 235 -9.41 -24.49 -29.19
N THR A 236 -9.09 -24.27 -30.47
CA THR A 236 -10.12 -24.13 -31.49
C THR A 236 -10.57 -25.53 -31.92
N PRO A 237 -11.88 -25.82 -31.94
CA PRO A 237 -12.36 -27.10 -32.40
C PRO A 237 -11.97 -27.35 -33.87
N PRO A 238 -11.82 -28.62 -34.28
CA PRO A 238 -11.60 -28.96 -35.69
C PRO A 238 -12.77 -28.44 -36.52
N ALA A 239 -12.49 -28.04 -37.77
CA ALA A 239 -13.54 -27.61 -38.69
C ALA A 239 -14.68 -28.65 -38.69
N PRO A 240 -15.96 -28.24 -38.59
CA PRO A 240 -17.06 -29.19 -38.65
C PRO A 240 -16.92 -29.96 -39.96
N GLY A 241 -16.61 -31.25 -39.84
CA GLY A 241 -16.61 -32.15 -40.98
C GLY A 241 -18.00 -32.10 -41.62
N GLU A 242 -18.05 -32.11 -42.94
CA GLU A 242 -19.27 -32.41 -43.68
C GLU A 242 -19.75 -33.82 -43.28
N GLY A 243 -20.52 -33.92 -42.20
CA GLY A 243 -20.99 -35.18 -41.65
C GLY A 243 -21.29 -35.06 -40.15
N GLU A 244 -22.56 -35.20 -39.78
CA GLU A 244 -23.09 -35.26 -38.42
C GLU A 244 -23.35 -33.91 -37.70
N LEU A 245 -24.49 -33.32 -38.05
CA LEU A 245 -25.29 -32.51 -37.12
C LEU A 245 -25.80 -33.43 -35.99
N PRO A 246 -25.49 -33.19 -34.69
CA PRO A 246 -26.24 -33.81 -33.62
C PRO A 246 -27.67 -33.23 -33.62
N ALA A 247 -28.67 -34.11 -33.57
CA ALA A 247 -30.07 -33.72 -33.53
C ALA A 247 -30.36 -32.70 -32.40
N PRO A 248 -31.22 -31.69 -32.62
CA PRO A 248 -31.51 -30.69 -31.60
C PRO A 248 -32.21 -31.37 -30.41
N GLY A 249 -31.49 -31.48 -29.29
CA GLY A 249 -32.07 -31.83 -28.00
C GLY A 249 -33.02 -30.74 -27.50
N PRO A 250 -34.01 -31.08 -26.66
CA PRO A 250 -35.03 -30.14 -26.22
C PRO A 250 -34.43 -28.98 -25.41
N ILE A 251 -34.84 -27.76 -25.75
CA ILE A 251 -34.45 -26.51 -25.10
C ILE A 251 -34.93 -26.53 -23.63
N PRO A 252 -34.04 -26.36 -22.63
CA PRO A 252 -34.47 -26.17 -21.25
C PRO A 252 -35.17 -24.82 -21.11
N ARG A 253 -36.45 -24.86 -20.72
CA ARG A 253 -37.39 -23.73 -20.71
C ARG A 253 -37.17 -22.66 -19.62
N ASN A 254 -36.05 -22.65 -18.91
CA ASN A 254 -35.85 -21.74 -17.78
C ASN A 254 -34.49 -21.04 -17.84
N LEU A 255 -34.44 -19.90 -18.52
CA LEU A 255 -33.43 -18.87 -18.30
C LEU A 255 -34.16 -17.62 -17.79
N PRO A 256 -33.83 -17.07 -16.61
CA PRO A 256 -34.43 -15.84 -16.14
C PRO A 256 -33.98 -14.67 -17.03
N SER A 257 -34.94 -13.89 -17.49
CA SER A 257 -34.73 -12.67 -18.28
C SER A 257 -33.98 -11.64 -17.45
N PHE A 258 -32.69 -11.46 -17.72
CA PHE A 258 -31.93 -10.31 -17.24
C PHE A 258 -32.28 -9.11 -18.14
N VAL A 259 -33.07 -8.18 -17.59
CA VAL A 259 -33.27 -6.85 -18.16
C VAL A 259 -32.03 -6.02 -17.81
N PRO A 260 -31.31 -5.45 -18.78
CA PRO A 260 -30.21 -4.54 -18.47
C PRO A 260 -30.79 -3.19 -18.03
N SER A 261 -30.67 -2.88 -16.74
CA SER A 261 -30.75 -1.52 -16.25
C SER A 261 -29.44 -0.80 -16.60
N LEU A 262 -29.52 0.08 -17.60
CA LEU A 262 -28.50 1.10 -17.91
C LEU A 262 -28.65 2.30 -16.94
N PRO A 263 -27.57 3.07 -16.72
CA PRO A 263 -27.39 3.97 -15.58
C PRO A 263 -28.36 5.16 -15.52
#